data_AF-A0A822J6U2-F1
#
_entry.id   AF-A0A822J6U2-F1
#
_cell.length_a   1.000
_cell.length_b   1.000
_cell.length_c   1.000
_cell.angle_alpha   90.00
_cell.angle_beta   90.00
_cell.angle_gamma   90.00
#
_symmetry.space_group_name_H-M   'P 1'
#
loop_
_entity.id
_entity.type
_entity.pdbx_description
1 polymer ?
#
loop_
_entity_poly.entity_id
_entity_poly.type
_entity_poly.pdbx_seq_one_letter_code
_entity_poly.pdbx_strand_id
1 'polypeptide(L)'
;MKIKTKITGNKVHDVGYCVFLLRKALELGVERFNAYNTKENGVQTLISFLECDSDQILTFQDYVQNNKPENAQVSDIIFEDHTGYIIGIVDYMHFIQVEQLSKGIPAILSIDRKQDKMLGKQDQMLEKQDQTKNEISGEIRELRRDLRSCLDEKLLKIESDILQIKAKIGLKA
;
A
#
# COMPACT_ATOMS: atom_id res chain seq x y z
N MET A 1 -8.06 -8.17 42.66
CA MET A 1 -9.38 -7.65 42.27
C MET A 1 -9.48 -7.66 40.75
N LYS A 2 -10.69 -7.69 40.20
CA LYS A 2 -10.91 -7.77 38.75
C LYS A 2 -11.90 -6.70 38.33
N ILE A 3 -11.51 -5.89 37.36
CA ILE A 3 -12.34 -4.79 36.86
C ILE A 3 -12.63 -4.99 35.38
N LYS A 4 -13.82 -4.56 35.00
CA LYS A 4 -14.23 -4.33 33.63
C LYS A 4 -14.30 -2.83 33.40
N THR A 5 -13.58 -2.37 32.40
CA THR A 5 -13.62 -0.98 31.92
C THR A 5 -14.35 -0.94 30.59
N LYS A 6 -15.36 -0.10 30.48
CA LYS A 6 -16.14 0.12 29.27
C LYS A 6 -15.95 1.55 28.80
N ILE A 7 -15.39 1.72 27.60
CA ILE A 7 -15.10 3.02 27.00
C ILE A 7 -15.96 3.16 25.75
N THR A 8 -16.87 4.11 25.75
CA THR A 8 -17.81 4.34 24.66
C THR A 8 -17.52 5.67 23.99
N GLY A 9 -17.66 5.76 22.67
CA GLY A 9 -17.52 7.04 21.99
C GLY A 9 -17.74 6.99 20.49
N ASN A 10 -17.69 8.16 19.86
CA ASN A 10 -17.84 8.30 18.41
C ASN A 10 -16.68 7.68 17.65
N LYS A 11 -15.48 7.68 18.26
CA LYS A 11 -14.26 7.11 17.66
C LYS A 11 -13.37 6.51 18.74
N VAL A 12 -13.56 5.22 19.02
CA VAL A 12 -12.72 4.45 19.95
C VAL A 12 -12.13 3.18 19.31
N HIS A 13 -12.57 2.83 18.09
CA HIS A 13 -11.99 1.76 17.27
C HIS A 13 -10.95 2.30 16.30
N ASP A 14 -9.96 1.48 15.97
CA ASP A 14 -8.88 1.76 15.01
C ASP A 14 -8.06 3.02 15.34
N VAL A 15 -7.99 3.38 16.63
CA VAL A 15 -7.15 4.48 17.15
C VAL A 15 -6.05 3.98 18.09
N GLY A 16 -5.79 2.66 18.09
CA GLY A 16 -4.76 2.04 18.94
C GLY A 16 -5.17 1.86 20.41
N TYR A 17 -6.46 2.01 20.74
CA TYR A 17 -6.94 2.04 22.12
C TYR A 17 -6.67 0.73 22.88
N CYS A 18 -6.84 -0.45 22.28
CA CYS A 18 -6.50 -1.73 22.94
C CYS A 18 -5.01 -1.80 23.32
N VAL A 19 -4.12 -1.38 22.41
CA VAL A 19 -2.66 -1.36 22.64
C VAL A 19 -2.29 -0.30 23.68
N PHE A 20 -2.98 0.83 23.68
CA PHE A 20 -2.82 1.89 24.68
C PHE A 20 -3.10 1.38 26.10
N LEU A 21 -4.20 0.66 26.30
CA LEU A 21 -4.53 0.07 27.60
C LEU A 21 -3.58 -1.08 27.99
N LEU A 22 -3.23 -1.94 27.02
CA LEU A 22 -2.26 -3.02 27.21
C LEU A 22 -0.92 -2.47 27.70
N ARG A 23 -0.42 -1.39 27.08
CA ARG A 23 0.84 -0.76 27.49
C ARG A 23 0.78 -0.33 28.96
N LYS A 24 -0.31 0.31 29.38
CA LYS A 24 -0.47 0.72 30.78
C LYS A 24 -0.54 -0.49 31.72
N ALA A 25 -1.25 -1.55 31.33
CA ALA A 25 -1.32 -2.78 32.11
C ALA A 25 0.07 -3.43 32.29
N LEU A 26 0.90 -3.44 31.23
CA LEU A 26 2.28 -3.90 31.29
C LEU A 26 3.16 -3.03 32.19
N GLU A 27 3.04 -1.70 32.10
CA GLU A 27 3.77 -0.75 32.96
C GLU A 27 3.43 -0.95 34.44
N LEU A 28 2.19 -1.33 34.75
CA LEU A 28 1.74 -1.64 36.11
C LEU A 28 2.16 -3.05 36.58
N GLY A 29 2.74 -3.87 35.70
CA GLY A 29 3.13 -5.25 36.03
C GLY A 29 1.95 -6.20 36.20
N VAL A 30 0.84 -5.96 35.50
CA VAL A 30 -0.37 -6.78 35.62
C VAL A 30 -0.23 -8.10 34.86
N GLU A 31 -0.59 -9.21 35.51
CA GLU A 31 -0.44 -10.55 34.93
C GLU A 31 -1.57 -10.94 33.96
N ARG A 32 -2.79 -10.39 34.13
CA ARG A 32 -3.97 -10.77 33.34
C ARG A 32 -4.70 -9.56 32.81
N PHE A 33 -4.86 -9.53 31.50
CA PHE A 33 -5.44 -8.41 30.77
C PHE A 33 -6.14 -8.89 29.51
N ASN A 34 -7.24 -8.24 29.17
CA ASN A 34 -7.90 -8.38 27.88
C ASN A 34 -8.45 -7.01 27.44
N ALA A 35 -8.47 -6.76 26.14
CA ALA A 35 -9.24 -5.67 25.58
C ALA A 35 -9.72 -6.00 24.16
N TYR A 36 -10.95 -5.64 23.83
CA TYR A 36 -11.50 -5.82 22.50
C TYR A 36 -12.54 -4.76 22.17
N ASN A 37 -12.69 -4.55 20.86
CA ASN A 37 -13.70 -3.67 20.30
C ASN A 37 -15.02 -4.41 20.13
N THR A 38 -16.11 -3.76 20.52
CA THR A 38 -17.48 -4.22 20.28
C THR A 38 -18.35 -3.02 19.89
N LYS A 39 -19.62 -3.28 19.57
CA LYS A 39 -20.61 -2.23 19.38
C LYS A 39 -21.81 -2.49 20.27
N GLU A 40 -22.18 -1.49 21.05
CA GLU A 40 -23.43 -1.51 21.81
C GLU A 40 -24.39 -0.49 21.19
N ASN A 41 -25.57 -0.95 20.76
CA ASN A 41 -26.57 -0.12 20.08
C ASN A 41 -26.00 0.67 18.88
N GLY A 42 -25.02 0.09 18.17
CA GLY A 42 -24.36 0.72 17.02
C GLY A 42 -23.24 1.70 17.37
N VAL A 43 -23.08 2.07 18.65
CA VAL A 43 -22.01 2.95 19.12
C VAL A 43 -20.72 2.15 19.32
N GLN A 44 -19.57 2.74 18.99
CA GLN A 44 -18.29 2.09 19.22
C GLN A 44 -18.02 1.99 20.73
N THR A 45 -17.74 0.78 21.19
CA THR A 45 -17.41 0.50 22.58
C THR A 45 -16.14 -0.35 22.61
N LEU A 46 -15.23 -0.02 23.51
CA LEU A 46 -14.10 -0.86 23.87
C LEU A 46 -14.36 -1.43 25.25
N ILE A 47 -14.19 -2.73 25.40
CA ILE A 47 -14.23 -3.42 26.69
C ILE A 47 -12.82 -3.85 27.04
N SER A 48 -12.40 -3.56 28.27
CA SER A 48 -11.16 -4.05 28.83
C SER A 48 -11.39 -4.74 30.16
N PHE A 49 -10.66 -5.81 30.41
CA PHE A 49 -10.64 -6.55 31.67
C PHE A 49 -9.22 -6.54 32.21
N LEU A 50 -9.09 -6.30 33.52
CA LEU A 50 -7.81 -6.23 34.22
C LEU A 50 -7.93 -6.92 35.58
N GLU A 51 -6.98 -7.80 35.92
CA GLU A 51 -6.86 -8.40 37.25
C GLU A 51 -5.62 -7.86 37.97
N CYS A 52 -5.83 -7.12 39.05
CA CYS A 52 -4.74 -6.43 39.75
C CYS A 52 -5.08 -6.15 41.22
N ASP A 53 -4.10 -5.69 41.99
CA ASP A 53 -4.33 -5.25 43.37
C ASP A 53 -5.02 -3.87 43.45
N SER A 54 -5.34 -3.42 44.66
CA SER A 54 -6.09 -2.18 44.88
C SER A 54 -5.35 -0.94 44.37
N ASP A 55 -4.03 -0.86 44.53
CA ASP A 55 -3.24 0.31 44.16
C ASP A 55 -3.08 0.39 42.63
N GLN A 56 -2.87 -0.77 41.99
CA GLN A 56 -2.84 -0.91 40.55
C GLN A 56 -4.18 -0.54 39.90
N ILE A 57 -5.33 -0.93 40.48
CA ILE A 57 -6.66 -0.54 39.99
C ILE A 57 -6.82 0.97 39.99
N LEU A 58 -6.53 1.61 41.12
CA LEU A 58 -6.70 3.07 41.25
C LEU A 58 -5.82 3.81 40.24
N THR A 59 -4.57 3.37 40.09
CA THR A 59 -3.63 3.94 39.12
C THR A 59 -4.09 3.74 37.68
N PHE A 60 -4.65 2.57 37.35
CA PHE A 60 -5.18 2.30 36.02
C PHE A 60 -6.43 3.12 35.71
N GLN A 61 -7.37 3.21 36.67
CA GLN A 61 -8.61 3.98 36.51
C GLN A 61 -8.31 5.47 36.31
N ASP A 62 -7.41 6.05 37.11
CA ASP A 62 -6.96 7.43 36.95
C ASP A 62 -6.35 7.65 35.55
N TYR A 63 -5.48 6.74 35.12
CA TYR A 63 -4.88 6.83 33.80
C TYR A 63 -5.91 6.83 32.68
N VAL A 64 -6.88 5.92 32.72
CA VAL A 64 -7.93 5.79 31.69
C VAL A 64 -8.87 6.99 31.66
N GLN A 65 -9.14 7.61 32.82
CA GLN A 65 -9.96 8.81 32.90
C GLN A 65 -9.24 10.04 32.33
N ASN A 66 -7.94 10.17 32.59
CA ASN A 66 -7.16 11.36 32.25
C ASN A 66 -6.43 11.27 30.91
N ASN A 67 -6.33 10.09 30.30
CA ASN A 67 -5.54 9.86 29.09
C ASN A 67 -6.32 9.04 28.06
N LYS A 68 -6.07 9.36 26.78
CA LYS A 68 -6.62 8.65 25.63
C LYS A 68 -5.67 8.74 24.44
N PRO A 69 -5.78 7.84 23.44
CA PRO A 69 -5.08 8.00 22.17
C PRO A 69 -5.43 9.32 21.48
N GLU A 70 -4.48 9.90 20.73
CA GLU A 70 -4.58 11.22 20.09
C GLU A 70 -5.88 11.40 19.28
N ASN A 71 -6.23 10.39 18.48
CA ASN A 71 -7.40 10.43 17.59
C ASN A 71 -8.69 9.88 18.20
N ALA A 72 -8.70 9.56 19.51
CA ALA A 72 -9.87 9.00 20.17
C ALA A 72 -10.90 10.09 20.54
N GLN A 73 -12.17 9.82 20.29
CA GLN A 73 -13.32 10.61 20.73
C GLN A 73 -14.15 9.76 21.68
N VAL A 74 -13.92 9.93 22.98
CA VAL A 74 -14.59 9.22 24.07
C VAL A 74 -15.77 10.04 24.55
N SER A 75 -16.92 9.39 24.72
CA SER A 75 -18.13 9.99 25.28
C SER A 75 -18.35 9.59 26.73
N ASP A 76 -18.01 8.34 27.10
CA ASP A 76 -18.28 7.82 28.43
C ASP A 76 -17.29 6.70 28.82
N ILE A 77 -16.99 6.60 30.11
CA ILE A 77 -16.10 5.60 30.70
C ILE A 77 -16.76 5.05 31.97
N ILE A 78 -17.03 3.75 31.99
CA ILE A 78 -17.65 3.05 33.12
C ILE A 78 -16.70 1.98 33.62
N PHE A 79 -16.58 1.87 34.94
CA PHE A 79 -15.86 0.80 35.62
C PHE A 79 -16.85 -0.09 36.39
N GLU A 80 -16.73 -1.40 36.25
CA GLU A 80 -17.58 -2.40 36.88
C GLU A 80 -16.72 -3.51 37.48
N ASP A 81 -17.18 -4.13 38.57
CA ASP A 81 -16.55 -5.35 39.09
C ASP A 81 -16.72 -6.52 38.12
N HIS A 82 -15.72 -7.39 38.07
CA HIS A 82 -15.75 -8.58 37.22
C HIS A 82 -15.40 -9.83 38.02
N THR A 83 -16.08 -10.95 37.76
CA THR A 83 -15.82 -12.23 38.46
C THR A 83 -15.25 -13.31 37.54
N GLY A 84 -15.30 -13.09 36.22
CA GLY A 84 -14.89 -14.07 35.21
C GLY A 84 -13.37 -14.26 35.11
N TYR A 85 -12.99 -15.22 34.28
CA TYR A 85 -11.60 -15.47 33.92
C TYR A 85 -11.07 -14.38 33.00
N ILE A 86 -9.85 -13.91 33.27
CA ILE A 86 -9.12 -12.97 32.42
C ILE A 86 -7.87 -13.70 31.91
N ILE A 87 -7.67 -13.67 30.60
CA ILE A 87 -6.53 -14.29 29.92
C ILE A 87 -5.20 -13.69 30.43
N GLY A 88 -4.13 -14.49 30.40
CA GLY A 88 -2.78 -14.00 30.70
C GLY A 88 -2.37 -12.89 29.73
N ILE A 89 -1.70 -11.86 30.23
CA ILE A 89 -1.31 -10.70 29.42
C ILE A 89 -0.39 -11.09 28.25
N VAL A 90 0.47 -12.09 28.45
CA VAL A 90 1.37 -12.62 27.40
C VAL A 90 0.58 -13.32 26.30
N ASP A 91 -0.41 -14.15 26.66
CA ASP A 91 -1.29 -14.81 25.68
C ASP A 91 -2.11 -13.77 24.91
N TYR A 92 -2.60 -12.73 25.59
CA TYR A 92 -3.28 -11.61 24.93
C TYR A 92 -2.35 -10.84 23.97
N MET A 93 -1.08 -10.63 24.33
CA MET A 93 -0.09 -10.03 23.43
C MET A 93 0.10 -10.88 22.17
N HIS A 94 0.18 -12.20 22.29
CA HIS A 94 0.26 -13.08 21.12
C HIS A 94 -1.03 -13.05 20.29
N PHE A 95 -2.18 -13.04 20.94
CA PHE A 95 -3.48 -12.93 20.27
C PHE A 95 -3.59 -11.63 19.46
N ILE A 96 -3.31 -10.47 20.06
CA ILE A 96 -3.42 -9.17 19.38
C ILE A 96 -2.39 -9.05 18.24
N GLN A 97 -1.21 -9.65 18.38
CA GLN A 97 -0.20 -9.73 17.30
C GLN A 97 -0.75 -10.51 16.11
N VAL A 98 -1.32 -11.69 16.33
CA VAL A 98 -1.94 -12.50 15.27
C VAL A 98 -3.10 -11.76 14.61
N GLU A 99 -3.94 -11.07 15.40
CA GLU A 99 -5.03 -10.25 14.87
C GLU A 99 -4.51 -9.14 13.94
N GLN A 100 -3.47 -8.39 14.35
CA GLN A 100 -2.90 -7.33 13.51
C GLN A 100 -2.23 -7.89 12.24
N LEU A 101 -1.51 -9.01 12.33
CA LEU A 101 -0.93 -9.68 11.16
C LEU A 101 -2.02 -10.15 10.19
N SER A 102 -3.16 -10.62 10.71
CA SER A 102 -4.29 -11.08 9.90
C SER A 102 -4.92 -9.93 9.09
N LYS A 103 -4.91 -8.70 9.62
CA LYS A 103 -5.34 -7.50 8.86
C LYS A 103 -4.40 -7.19 7.68
N GLY A 104 -3.16 -7.65 7.70
CA GLY A 104 -2.18 -7.49 6.62
C GLY A 104 -2.46 -8.38 5.41
N ILE A 105 -3.06 -9.56 5.59
CA ILE A 105 -3.35 -10.53 4.52
C ILE A 105 -4.12 -9.89 3.34
N PRO A 106 -5.28 -9.21 3.54
CA PRO A 106 -6.00 -8.61 2.42
C PRO A 106 -5.20 -7.49 1.73
N ALA A 107 -4.34 -6.77 2.44
CA ALA A 107 -3.47 -5.76 1.85
C ALA A 107 -2.43 -6.41 0.92
N ILE A 108 -1.79 -7.49 1.36
CA ILE A 108 -0.82 -8.25 0.56
C ILE A 108 -1.48 -8.81 -0.71
N LEU A 109 -2.66 -9.43 -0.59
CA LEU A 109 -3.43 -9.92 -1.74
C LEU A 109 -3.83 -8.80 -2.71
N SER A 110 -4.11 -7.60 -2.20
CA SER A 110 -4.41 -6.45 -3.05
C SER A 110 -3.17 -5.95 -3.81
N ILE A 111 -2.01 -5.97 -3.17
CA ILE A 111 -0.72 -5.61 -3.78
C ILE A 111 -0.39 -6.59 -4.92
N ASP A 112 -0.49 -7.89 -4.64
CA ASP A 112 -0.25 -8.98 -5.61
C ASP A 112 -1.08 -8.80 -6.89
N ARG A 113 -2.40 -8.64 -6.76
CA ARG A 113 -3.30 -8.39 -7.91
C ARG A 113 -2.97 -7.11 -8.67
N LYS A 114 -2.53 -6.05 -7.98
CA LYS A 114 -2.14 -4.80 -8.63
C LYS A 114 -0.81 -4.95 -9.38
N GLN A 115 0.11 -5.76 -8.86
CA GLN A 115 1.36 -6.10 -9.52
C GLN A 115 1.11 -6.92 -10.79
N ASP A 116 0.25 -7.93 -10.76
CA ASP A 116 -0.14 -8.67 -11.97
C ASP A 116 -0.70 -7.75 -13.07
N LYS A 117 -1.58 -6.83 -12.69
CA LYS A 117 -2.13 -5.83 -13.63
C LYS A 117 -1.07 -4.87 -14.16
N MET A 118 -0.05 -4.55 -13.35
CA MET A 118 1.06 -3.71 -13.77
C MET A 118 1.95 -4.43 -14.78
N LEU A 119 2.28 -5.71 -14.52
CA LEU A 119 3.05 -6.55 -15.44
C LEU A 119 2.35 -6.67 -16.80
N GLY A 120 1.04 -6.98 -16.82
CA GLY A 120 0.30 -7.05 -18.08
C GLY A 120 0.26 -5.73 -18.86
N LYS A 121 0.30 -4.58 -18.18
CA LYS A 121 0.44 -3.27 -18.85
C LYS A 121 1.84 -3.03 -19.41
N GLN A 122 2.88 -3.54 -18.72
CA GLN A 122 4.25 -3.46 -19.20
C GLN A 122 4.44 -4.33 -20.45
N ASP A 123 3.87 -5.54 -20.46
CA ASP A 123 3.89 -6.42 -21.64
C ASP A 123 3.24 -5.73 -22.85
N GLN A 124 2.05 -5.16 -22.69
CA GLN A 124 1.38 -4.39 -23.76
C GLN A 124 2.20 -3.17 -24.24
N MET A 125 2.95 -2.54 -23.34
CA MET A 125 3.82 -1.42 -23.69
C MET A 125 5.03 -1.90 -24.50
N LEU A 126 5.62 -3.04 -24.13
CA LEU A 126 6.72 -3.66 -24.87
C LEU A 126 6.27 -4.06 -26.28
N GLU A 127 5.10 -4.70 -26.41
CA GLU A 127 4.50 -5.03 -27.72
C GLU A 127 4.35 -3.80 -28.61
N LYS A 128 3.82 -2.70 -28.06
CA LYS A 128 3.68 -1.43 -28.80
C LYS A 128 5.03 -0.83 -29.17
N GLN A 129 6.02 -0.90 -28.29
CA GLN A 129 7.37 -0.41 -28.59
C GLN A 129 8.02 -1.22 -29.72
N ASP A 130 7.86 -2.54 -29.72
CA ASP A 130 8.34 -3.39 -30.81
C ASP A 130 7.62 -3.10 -32.13
N GLN A 131 6.30 -2.86 -32.09
CA GLN A 131 5.54 -2.43 -33.27
C GLN A 131 6.08 -1.10 -33.82
N THR A 132 6.19 -0.07 -32.97
CA THR A 132 6.70 1.25 -33.39
C THR A 132 8.13 1.16 -33.93
N LYS A 133 8.99 0.35 -33.30
CA LYS A 133 10.35 0.07 -33.78
C LYS A 133 10.35 -0.54 -35.18
N ASN A 134 9.47 -1.51 -35.44
CA ASN A 134 9.35 -2.15 -36.74
C ASN A 134 8.82 -1.19 -37.82
N GLU A 135 7.83 -0.36 -37.49
CA GLU A 135 7.30 0.69 -38.37
C GLU A 135 8.39 1.68 -38.76
N ILE A 136 9.13 2.23 -37.78
CA ILE A 136 10.25 3.15 -38.03
C ILE A 136 11.33 2.50 -38.90
N SER A 137 11.68 1.24 -38.62
CA SER A 137 12.66 0.49 -39.41
C SER A 137 12.19 0.30 -40.86
N GLY A 138 10.89 0.07 -41.06
CA GLY A 138 10.24 0.01 -42.38
C GLY A 138 10.34 1.33 -43.13
N GLU A 139 9.93 2.43 -42.51
CA GLU A 139 10.02 3.78 -43.10
C GLU A 139 11.46 4.14 -43.49
N ILE A 140 12.45 3.84 -42.63
CA ILE A 140 13.86 4.08 -42.95
C ILE A 140 14.31 3.27 -44.18
N ARG A 141 13.83 2.03 -44.35
CA ARG A 141 14.18 1.21 -45.51
C ARG A 141 13.58 1.78 -46.80
N GLU A 142 12.31 2.20 -46.77
CA GLU A 142 11.68 2.80 -47.94
C GLU A 142 12.31 4.14 -48.30
N LEU A 143 12.59 5.03 -47.33
CA LEU A 143 13.33 6.27 -47.58
C LEU A 143 14.71 6.03 -48.21
N ARG A 144 15.43 4.98 -47.77
CA ARG A 144 16.72 4.61 -48.39
C ARG A 144 16.56 4.12 -49.82
N ARG A 145 15.49 3.38 -50.13
CA ARG A 145 15.17 2.93 -51.50
C ARG A 145 14.85 4.14 -52.37
N ASP A 146 13.97 5.03 -51.92
CA ASP A 146 13.57 6.22 -52.66
C ASP A 146 14.75 7.14 -52.96
N LEU A 147 15.62 7.37 -51.95
CA LEU A 147 16.83 8.16 -52.12
C LEU A 147 17.78 7.53 -53.16
N ARG A 148 17.96 6.21 -53.12
CA ARG A 148 18.79 5.50 -54.10
C ARG A 148 18.26 5.66 -55.52
N SER A 149 16.96 5.43 -55.74
CA SER A 149 16.32 5.61 -57.03
C SER A 149 16.48 7.04 -57.55
N CYS A 150 16.26 8.04 -56.68
CA CYS A 150 16.44 9.45 -57.03
C CYS A 150 17.89 9.79 -57.43
N LEU A 151 18.87 9.24 -56.70
CA LEU A 151 20.29 9.44 -57.01
C LEU A 151 20.67 8.75 -58.33
N ASP A 152 20.21 7.52 -58.57
CA ASP A 152 20.47 6.78 -59.80
C ASP A 152 19.90 7.53 -61.03
N GLU A 153 18.67 8.05 -60.94
CA GLU A 153 18.07 8.87 -62.00
C GLU A 153 18.88 10.16 -62.27
N LYS A 154 19.31 10.86 -61.21
CA LYS A 154 20.13 12.06 -61.36
C LYS A 154 21.50 11.77 -61.95
N LEU A 155 22.14 10.67 -61.56
CA LEU A 155 23.42 10.23 -62.10
C LEU A 155 23.30 9.90 -63.59
N LEU A 156 22.28 9.13 -64.00
CA LEU A 156 22.03 8.84 -65.42
C LEU A 156 21.84 10.12 -66.25
N LYS A 157 21.14 11.11 -65.70
CA LYS A 157 20.95 12.40 -66.37
C LYS A 157 22.28 13.15 -66.51
N ILE A 158 23.09 13.21 -65.45
CA ILE A 158 24.41 13.83 -65.47
C ILE A 158 25.34 13.13 -66.46
N GLU A 159 25.34 11.80 -66.48
CA GLU A 159 26.12 11.00 -67.44
C GLU A 159 25.72 11.31 -68.89
N SER A 160 24.41 11.43 -69.16
CA SER A 160 23.89 11.83 -70.48
C SER A 160 24.33 13.25 -70.86
N ASP A 161 24.19 14.21 -69.94
CA ASP A 161 24.61 15.60 -70.16
C ASP A 161 26.13 15.69 -70.44
N ILE A 162 26.95 14.94 -69.70
CA ILE A 162 28.41 14.85 -69.92
C ILE A 162 28.72 14.28 -71.31
N LEU A 163 28.03 13.22 -71.75
CA LEU A 163 28.22 12.64 -73.09
C LEU A 163 27.90 13.66 -74.18
N GLN A 164 26.81 14.43 -74.04
CA GLN A 164 26.45 15.48 -74.98
C GLN A 164 27.50 16.61 -75.03
N ILE A 165 28.03 17.02 -73.88
CA ILE A 165 29.09 18.03 -73.79
C ILE A 165 30.36 17.52 -74.49
N LYS A 166 30.82 16.30 -74.15
CA LYS A 166 32.00 15.66 -74.75
C LYS A 166 31.90 15.60 -76.27
N ALA A 167 30.73 15.20 -76.79
CA ALA A 167 30.48 15.15 -78.23
C ALA A 167 30.59 16.53 -78.90
N LYS A 168 30.06 17.60 -78.27
CA LYS A 168 30.13 18.97 -78.82
C LYS A 168 31.55 19.54 -78.85
N ILE A 169 32.42 19.16 -77.90
CA ILE A 169 33.79 19.68 -77.79
C ILE A 169 34.85 18.78 -78.45
N GLY A 170 34.42 17.73 -79.18
CA GLY A 170 35.32 16.86 -79.95
C GLY A 170 36.13 15.86 -79.12
N LEU A 171 35.80 15.68 -77.83
CA LEU A 171 36.39 14.62 -77.00
C LEU A 171 35.65 13.31 -77.30
N LYS A 172 36.29 12.39 -78.03
CA LYS A 172 35.76 11.03 -78.17
C LYS A 172 35.91 10.27 -76.85
N ALA A 173 34.91 9.45 -76.55
CA ALA A 173 34.78 8.65 -75.32
C ALA A 173 36.00 7.75 -75.10
#